data_AF-A0A375JCA2-F1
#
_entry.id   AF-A0A375JCA2-F1
#
_cell.length_a   1.000
_cell.length_b   1.000
_cell.length_c   1.000
_cell.angle_alpha   90.00
_cell.angle_beta   90.00
_cell.angle_gamma   90.00
#
_symmetry.space_group_name_H-M   'P 1'
#
loop_
_entity.id
_entity.type
_entity.pdbx_description
1 polymer ?
#
loop_
_entity_poly.entity_id
_entity_poly.type
_entity_poly.pdbx_seq_one_letter_code
_entity_poly.pdbx_strand_id
1 'polypeptide(L)'
;MRAAEWTTACDSIKRIGSWRRIPITLAWMAETVYRLQGLDPAWPLLAELAWLSPKNLGALMQTLGDSSLVALRRRFDANFDGDGTSEDLSWFPATSMTEKPGLAALLRASEPSTGTLPDQGMRIMLELLTLERQGRQHDLGERRKDLRGLHAGLFEAYIRTR
;
A
#
# COMPACT_ATOMS: atom_id res chain seq x y z
N MET A 1 -23.32 -19.55 1.64
CA MET A 1 -23.62 -18.78 2.88
C MET A 1 -22.57 -17.68 3.11
N ARG A 2 -21.27 -18.00 3.22
CA ARG A 2 -20.20 -17.00 3.48
C ARG A 2 -20.19 -15.75 2.57
N ALA A 3 -20.39 -15.88 1.26
CA ALA A 3 -20.36 -14.70 0.36
C ALA A 3 -21.48 -13.68 0.68
N ALA A 4 -22.68 -14.14 1.07
CA ALA A 4 -23.79 -13.25 1.43
C ALA A 4 -23.53 -12.52 2.77
N GLU A 5 -22.88 -13.20 3.72
CA GLU A 5 -22.45 -12.63 4.99
C GLU A 5 -21.42 -11.50 4.77
N TRP A 6 -20.43 -11.72 3.90
CA TRP A 6 -19.45 -10.69 3.56
C TRP A 6 -20.05 -9.49 2.81
N THR A 7 -20.99 -9.71 1.89
CA THR A 7 -21.70 -8.59 1.24
C THR A 7 -22.46 -7.74 2.27
N THR A 8 -23.12 -8.38 3.24
CA THR A 8 -23.83 -7.68 4.32
C THR A 8 -22.87 -6.93 5.24
N ALA A 9 -21.69 -7.50 5.53
CA ALA A 9 -20.65 -6.83 6.28
C ALA A 9 -20.16 -5.55 5.57
N CYS A 10 -19.90 -5.63 4.27
CA CYS A 10 -19.54 -4.50 3.42
C CYS A 10 -20.56 -3.35 3.54
N ASP A 11 -21.85 -3.66 3.38
CA ASP A 11 -22.91 -2.66 3.46
C ASP A 11 -23.05 -2.06 4.86
N SER A 12 -22.82 -2.88 5.89
CA SER A 12 -22.87 -2.43 7.29
C SER A 12 -21.72 -1.47 7.61
N ILE A 13 -20.50 -1.76 7.15
CA ILE A 13 -19.33 -0.89 7.35
C ILE A 13 -19.52 0.45 6.62
N LYS A 14 -20.07 0.44 5.39
CA LYS A 14 -20.35 1.67 4.62
C LYS A 14 -21.31 2.62 5.33
N ARG A 15 -22.18 2.12 6.23
CA ARG A 15 -23.10 2.94 7.03
C ARG A 15 -22.41 3.62 8.22
N ILE A 16 -21.21 3.21 8.59
CA ILE A 16 -20.43 3.86 9.66
C ILE A 16 -19.87 5.17 9.11
N GLY A 17 -20.20 6.29 9.75
CA GLY A 17 -19.68 7.61 9.38
C GLY A 17 -18.16 7.62 9.42
N SER A 18 -17.53 8.09 8.33
CA SER A 18 -16.07 8.16 8.20
C SER A 18 -15.32 6.83 8.44
N TRP A 19 -15.94 5.68 8.12
CA TRP A 19 -15.34 4.35 8.32
C TRP A 19 -13.93 4.20 7.74
N ARG A 20 -13.61 4.92 6.67
CA ARG A 20 -12.29 4.89 6.02
C ARG A 20 -11.19 5.60 6.82
N ARG A 21 -11.57 6.47 7.77
CA ARG A 21 -10.66 7.21 8.68
C ARG A 21 -10.50 6.55 10.05
N ILE A 22 -11.23 5.47 10.30
CA ILE A 22 -11.17 4.74 11.57
C ILE A 22 -10.41 3.43 11.30
N PRO A 23 -9.24 3.21 11.95
CA PRO A 23 -8.35 2.09 11.62
C PRO A 23 -9.02 0.72 11.59
N ILE A 24 -9.87 0.44 12.58
CA ILE A 24 -10.49 -0.89 12.71
C ILE A 24 -11.55 -1.15 11.64
N THR A 25 -12.35 -0.13 11.29
CA THR A 25 -13.39 -0.28 10.26
C THR A 25 -12.79 -0.32 8.86
N LEU A 26 -11.69 0.39 8.62
CA LEU A 26 -10.92 0.25 7.39
C LEU A 26 -10.34 -1.17 7.24
N ALA A 27 -9.80 -1.74 8.32
CA ALA A 27 -9.31 -3.11 8.32
C ALA A 27 -10.43 -4.12 8.02
N TRP A 28 -11.62 -3.95 8.61
CA TRP A 28 -12.78 -4.79 8.31
C TRP A 28 -13.22 -4.68 6.84
N MET A 29 -13.22 -3.47 6.27
CA MET A 29 -13.55 -3.30 4.86
C MET A 29 -12.52 -3.98 3.96
N ALA A 30 -11.23 -3.80 4.24
CA ALA A 30 -10.15 -4.44 3.50
C ALA A 30 -10.26 -5.97 3.54
N GLU A 31 -10.53 -6.55 4.72
CA GLU A 31 -10.79 -7.99 4.82
C GLU A 31 -12.01 -8.40 4.01
N THR A 32 -13.13 -7.68 4.15
CA THR A 32 -14.38 -8.03 3.47
C THR A 32 -14.22 -7.99 1.95
N VAL A 33 -13.56 -6.94 1.43
CA VAL A 33 -13.25 -6.82 -0.01
C VAL A 33 -12.35 -7.96 -0.47
N TYR A 34 -11.32 -8.31 0.31
CA TYR A 34 -10.46 -9.45 0.01
C TYR A 34 -11.24 -10.77 -0.06
N ARG A 35 -12.11 -11.05 0.94
CA ARG A 35 -12.90 -12.29 1.00
C ARG A 35 -13.91 -12.40 -0.14
N LEU A 36 -14.39 -11.28 -0.67
CA LEU A 36 -15.37 -11.23 -1.76
C LEU A 36 -14.72 -11.26 -3.14
N GLN A 37 -13.63 -10.53 -3.34
CA GLN A 37 -13.11 -10.19 -4.66
C GLN A 37 -11.61 -10.49 -4.83
N GLY A 38 -10.93 -10.97 -3.79
CA GLY A 38 -9.50 -11.26 -3.80
C GLY A 38 -8.63 -10.05 -3.49
N LEU A 39 -7.32 -10.23 -3.65
CA LEU A 39 -6.31 -9.25 -3.22
C LEU A 39 -6.30 -7.98 -4.06
N ASP A 40 -6.55 -8.07 -5.37
CA ASP A 40 -6.42 -6.93 -6.29
C ASP A 40 -7.28 -5.73 -5.88
N PRO A 41 -8.59 -5.89 -5.59
CA PRO A 41 -9.43 -4.77 -5.15
C PRO A 41 -9.16 -4.32 -3.71
N ALA A 42 -8.46 -5.12 -2.91
CA ALA A 42 -8.14 -4.80 -1.51
C ALA A 42 -6.90 -3.90 -1.38
N TRP A 43 -6.00 -3.87 -2.37
CA TRP A 43 -4.76 -3.10 -2.33
C TRP A 43 -4.90 -1.62 -1.94
N PRO A 44 -5.86 -0.84 -2.48
CA PRO A 44 -6.07 0.54 -2.06
C PRO A 44 -6.32 0.68 -0.55
N LEU A 45 -7.17 -0.20 -0.01
CA LEU A 45 -7.55 -0.20 1.40
C LEU A 45 -6.40 -0.65 2.30
N LEU A 46 -5.58 -1.60 1.83
CA LEU A 46 -4.36 -2.01 2.52
C LEU A 46 -3.34 -0.86 2.58
N ALA A 47 -3.21 -0.08 1.50
CA ALA A 47 -2.33 1.08 1.49
C ALA A 47 -2.76 2.18 2.45
N GLU A 48 -4.05 2.51 2.44
CA GLU A 48 -4.61 3.47 3.39
C GLU A 48 -4.49 3.00 4.83
N LEU A 49 -4.71 1.70 5.08
CA LEU A 49 -4.52 1.12 6.40
C LEU A 49 -3.05 1.18 6.83
N ALA A 50 -2.11 1.03 5.90
CA ALA A 50 -0.69 1.21 6.17
C ALA A 50 -0.39 2.59 6.74
N TRP A 51 -0.98 3.64 6.17
CA TRP A 51 -0.75 5.02 6.63
C TRP A 51 -1.54 5.38 7.87
N LEU A 52 -2.75 4.83 8.00
CA LEU A 52 -3.64 5.13 9.12
C LEU A 52 -3.26 4.33 10.38
N SER A 53 -2.86 3.07 10.23
CA SER A 53 -2.44 2.20 11.33
C SER A 53 -1.59 1.03 10.82
N PRO A 54 -0.26 1.20 10.75
CA PRO A 54 0.69 0.15 10.37
C PRO A 54 0.51 -1.15 11.18
N LYS A 55 0.21 -1.01 12.48
CA LYS A 55 -0.10 -2.14 13.37
C LYS A 55 -1.32 -2.95 12.90
N ASN A 56 -2.41 -2.29 12.54
CA ASN A 56 -3.61 -2.98 12.05
C ASN A 56 -3.38 -3.62 10.68
N LEU A 57 -2.58 -2.98 9.81
CA LEU A 57 -2.14 -3.63 8.57
C LEU A 57 -1.38 -4.92 8.87
N GLY A 58 -0.40 -4.89 9.77
CA GLY A 58 0.37 -6.07 10.16
C GLY A 58 -0.52 -7.21 10.68
N ALA A 59 -1.47 -6.90 11.56
CA ALA A 59 -2.45 -7.87 12.05
C ALA A 59 -3.35 -8.42 10.93
N LEU A 60 -3.84 -7.56 10.04
CA LEU A 60 -4.69 -7.97 8.92
C LEU A 60 -3.93 -8.89 7.96
N MET A 61 -2.67 -8.58 7.60
CA MET A 61 -1.85 -9.43 6.73
C MET A 61 -1.71 -10.85 7.30
N GLN A 62 -1.56 -10.98 8.62
CA GLN A 62 -1.52 -12.27 9.31
C GLN A 62 -2.87 -13.01 9.22
N THR A 63 -3.99 -12.30 9.46
CA THR A 63 -5.35 -12.85 9.36
C THR A 63 -5.71 -13.30 7.94
N LEU A 64 -5.29 -12.56 6.92
CA LEU A 64 -5.56 -12.92 5.53
C LEU A 64 -4.76 -14.14 5.09
N GLY A 65 -3.49 -14.26 5.53
CA GLY A 65 -2.62 -15.38 5.21
C GLY A 65 -2.33 -15.55 3.71
N ASP A 66 -2.57 -14.50 2.91
CA ASP A 66 -2.40 -14.54 1.46
C ASP A 66 -0.92 -14.74 1.09
N SER A 67 -0.63 -15.76 0.28
CA SER A 67 0.75 -16.12 -0.07
C SER A 67 1.52 -15.00 -0.80
N SER A 68 0.85 -14.22 -1.65
CA SER A 68 1.47 -13.10 -2.35
C SER A 68 1.77 -11.95 -1.41
N LEU A 69 0.86 -11.68 -0.47
CA LEU A 69 1.03 -10.65 0.55
C LEU A 69 2.14 -11.02 1.55
N VAL A 70 2.20 -12.30 1.96
CA VAL A 70 3.26 -12.85 2.83
C VAL A 70 4.62 -12.79 2.14
N ALA A 71 4.70 -13.11 0.84
CA ALA A 71 5.96 -13.04 0.10
C ALA A 71 6.48 -11.60 0.00
N LEU A 72 5.61 -10.63 -0.30
CA LEU A 72 5.98 -9.21 -0.31
C LEU A 72 6.39 -8.74 1.08
N ARG A 73 5.65 -9.13 2.12
CA ARG A 73 5.97 -8.79 3.51
C ARG A 73 7.36 -9.25 3.92
N ARG A 74 7.73 -10.49 3.60
CA ARG A 74 9.06 -11.02 3.89
C ARG A 74 10.16 -10.26 3.16
N ARG A 75 9.93 -9.86 1.91
CA ARG A 75 10.89 -9.03 1.16
C ARG A 75 11.03 -7.65 1.77
N PHE A 76 9.93 -7.06 2.22
CA PHE A 76 9.94 -5.80 2.95
C PHE A 76 10.78 -5.92 4.23
N ASP A 77 10.45 -6.88 5.10
CA ASP A 77 11.16 -7.07 6.38
C ASP A 77 12.67 -7.35 6.19
N ALA A 78 13.06 -7.98 5.08
CA ALA A 78 14.46 -8.33 4.79
C ALA A 78 15.28 -7.20 4.17
N ASN A 79 14.64 -6.24 3.47
CA ASN A 79 15.34 -5.27 2.62
C ASN A 79 15.03 -3.82 2.95
N PHE A 80 13.97 -3.54 3.71
CA PHE A 80 13.61 -2.19 4.06
C PHE A 80 14.56 -1.67 5.13
N ASP A 81 15.21 -0.55 4.81
CA ASP A 81 16.05 0.20 5.74
C ASP A 81 15.15 1.16 6.53
N GLY A 82 14.78 0.73 7.74
CA GLY A 82 13.88 1.43 8.66
C GLY A 82 14.27 1.16 10.11
N ASP A 83 13.46 1.63 11.05
CA ASP A 83 13.77 1.58 12.49
C ASP A 83 13.54 0.19 13.12
N GLY A 84 13.04 -0.77 12.33
CA GLY A 84 12.67 -2.11 12.79
C GLY A 84 11.36 -2.12 13.58
N THR A 85 10.54 -1.08 13.44
CA THR A 85 9.30 -0.91 14.21
C THR A 85 8.07 -1.27 13.37
N SER A 86 6.91 -1.40 14.02
CA SER A 86 5.66 -1.56 13.27
C SER A 86 5.35 -0.38 12.37
N GLU A 87 5.88 0.81 12.67
CA GLU A 87 5.62 2.04 11.90
C GLU A 87 6.24 2.00 10.50
N ASP A 88 7.33 1.23 10.31
CA ASP A 88 7.95 1.02 9.01
C ASP A 88 6.96 0.47 7.98
N LEU A 89 5.96 -0.28 8.44
CA LEU A 89 4.94 -0.88 7.59
C LEU A 89 4.10 0.17 6.84
N SER A 90 4.12 1.43 7.25
CA SER A 90 3.54 2.54 6.49
C SER A 90 4.16 2.72 5.09
N TRP A 91 5.42 2.30 4.91
CA TRP A 91 6.15 2.31 3.63
C TRP A 91 5.93 1.05 2.78
N PHE A 92 5.24 0.04 3.32
CA PHE A 92 4.94 -1.21 2.63
C PHE A 92 4.26 -1.03 1.25
N PRO A 93 3.30 -0.10 1.06
CA PRO A 93 2.68 0.10 -0.25
C PRO A 93 3.66 0.60 -1.31
N ALA A 94 4.54 1.54 -0.95
CA ALA A 94 5.51 2.11 -1.87
C ALA A 94 6.59 1.10 -2.27
N THR A 95 7.12 0.35 -1.29
CA THR A 95 8.10 -0.72 -1.52
C THR A 95 7.51 -1.90 -2.29
N SER A 96 6.23 -2.24 -2.09
CA SER A 96 5.58 -3.30 -2.87
C SER A 96 5.60 -3.02 -4.38
N MET A 97 5.63 -1.74 -4.80
CA MET A 97 5.72 -1.35 -6.21
C MET A 97 7.13 -1.45 -6.80
N THR A 98 8.20 -1.46 -5.98
CA THR A 98 9.55 -1.75 -6.49
C THR A 98 9.64 -3.21 -6.92
N GLU A 99 9.04 -4.11 -6.13
CA GLU A 99 8.98 -5.55 -6.38
C GLU A 99 7.96 -5.93 -7.45
N LYS A 100 6.79 -5.28 -7.47
CA LYS A 100 5.69 -5.54 -8.42
C LYS A 100 5.16 -4.22 -9.00
N PRO A 101 5.78 -3.69 -10.08
CA PRO A 101 5.36 -2.44 -10.71
C PRO A 101 3.90 -2.42 -11.17
N GLY A 102 3.31 -3.58 -11.48
CA GLY A 102 1.90 -3.72 -11.85
C GLY A 102 0.91 -3.26 -10.77
N LEU A 103 1.32 -3.26 -9.49
CA LEU A 103 0.50 -2.78 -8.37
C LEU A 103 0.18 -1.29 -8.48
N ALA A 104 0.96 -0.52 -9.25
CA ALA A 104 0.71 0.91 -9.44
C ALA A 104 -0.68 1.20 -10.02
N ALA A 105 -1.23 0.32 -10.86
CA ALA A 105 -2.58 0.50 -11.39
C ALA A 105 -3.65 0.43 -10.29
N LEU A 106 -3.48 -0.51 -9.35
CA LEU A 106 -4.41 -0.72 -8.23
C LEU A 106 -4.25 0.37 -7.18
N LEU A 107 -3.01 0.65 -6.77
CA LEU A 107 -2.69 1.62 -5.73
C LEU A 107 -3.05 3.07 -6.07
N ARG A 108 -3.23 3.42 -7.36
CA ARG A 108 -3.79 4.73 -7.74
C ARG A 108 -5.18 4.99 -7.19
N ALA A 109 -5.97 3.93 -6.93
CA ALA A 109 -7.32 4.06 -6.40
C ALA A 109 -7.36 4.32 -4.88
N SER A 110 -6.21 4.42 -4.21
CA SER A 110 -6.17 4.74 -2.78
C SER A 110 -6.51 6.20 -2.52
N GLU A 111 -7.31 6.44 -1.49
CA GLU A 111 -7.57 7.79 -0.99
C GLU A 111 -6.30 8.37 -0.37
N PRO A 112 -6.01 9.68 -0.58
CA PRO A 112 -4.88 10.34 0.06
C PRO A 112 -4.98 10.29 1.59
N SER A 113 -3.86 10.02 2.24
CA SER A 113 -3.70 10.34 3.66
C SER A 113 -3.47 11.85 3.81
N THR A 114 -3.78 12.42 4.97
CA THR A 114 -3.41 13.82 5.26
C THR A 114 -1.90 13.94 5.47
N GLY A 115 -1.15 13.99 4.37
CA GLY A 115 0.21 14.50 4.31
C GLY A 115 1.30 13.62 4.93
N THR A 116 1.08 12.32 5.15
CA THR A 116 2.13 11.45 5.69
C THR A 116 3.27 11.26 4.68
N LEU A 117 4.52 11.19 5.16
CA LEU A 117 5.68 10.95 4.28
C LEU A 117 5.55 9.64 3.47
N PRO A 118 5.04 8.53 4.03
CA PRO A 118 4.90 7.28 3.28
C PRO A 118 3.87 7.36 2.13
N ASP A 119 2.77 8.09 2.30
CA ASP A 119 1.82 8.37 1.21
C ASP A 119 2.49 9.20 0.12
N GLN A 120 3.18 10.30 0.49
CA GLN A 120 3.94 11.10 -0.47
C GLN A 120 4.95 10.26 -1.26
N GLY A 121 5.67 9.36 -0.59
CA GLY A 121 6.60 8.43 -1.24
C GLY A 121 5.91 7.49 -2.22
N MET A 122 4.75 6.96 -1.84
CA MET A 122 3.93 6.15 -2.76
C MET A 122 3.48 6.97 -3.97
N ARG A 123 3.06 8.23 -3.79
CA ARG A 123 2.64 9.11 -4.90
C ARG A 123 3.80 9.39 -5.85
N ILE A 124 5.00 9.70 -5.35
CA ILE A 124 6.20 9.88 -6.18
C ILE A 124 6.51 8.59 -6.95
N MET A 125 6.42 7.42 -6.30
CA MET A 125 6.62 6.13 -6.95
C MET A 125 5.61 5.88 -8.09
N LEU A 126 4.33 6.21 -7.90
CA LEU A 126 3.31 6.10 -8.94
C LEU A 126 3.62 6.99 -10.16
N GLU A 127 4.12 8.20 -9.90
CA GLU A 127 4.53 9.12 -10.96
C GLU A 127 5.76 8.62 -11.71
N LEU A 128 6.80 8.18 -10.99
CA LEU A 128 7.99 7.57 -11.57
C LEU A 128 7.64 6.42 -12.51
N LEU A 129 6.85 5.45 -12.03
CA LEU A 129 6.38 4.31 -12.84
C LEU A 129 5.57 4.73 -14.07
N THR A 130 4.82 5.83 -13.95
CA THR A 130 4.05 6.37 -15.08
C THR A 130 4.96 7.00 -16.13
N LEU A 131 5.95 7.79 -15.69
CA LEU A 131 6.94 8.44 -16.55
C LEU A 131 7.84 7.42 -17.26
N GLU A 132 8.24 6.35 -16.56
CA GLU A 132 9.01 5.23 -17.14
C GLU A 132 8.25 4.58 -18.28
N ARG A 133 6.98 4.24 -18.06
CA ARG A 133 6.10 3.65 -19.09
C ARG A 133 5.90 4.59 -20.30
N GLN A 134 5.97 5.90 -20.09
CA GLN A 134 5.84 6.91 -21.15
C GLN A 134 7.16 7.23 -21.86
N GLY A 135 8.29 6.69 -21.41
CA GLY A 135 9.62 7.00 -21.97
C GLY A 135 10.11 8.43 -21.68
N ARG A 136 9.53 9.13 -20.70
CA ARG A 136 9.85 10.54 -20.38
C ARG A 136 11.08 10.66 -19.50
N GLN A 137 12.23 10.27 -20.03
CA GLN A 137 13.50 10.15 -19.28
C GLN A 137 13.95 11.46 -18.62
N HIS A 138 13.70 12.61 -19.25
CA HIS A 138 14.08 13.92 -18.71
C HIS A 138 13.36 14.23 -17.38
N ASP A 139 12.07 13.85 -17.27
CA ASP A 139 11.26 14.16 -16.09
C ASP A 139 11.49 13.17 -14.94
N LEU A 140 12.09 12.01 -15.21
CA LEU A 140 12.49 11.05 -14.18
C LEU A 140 13.58 11.61 -13.27
N GLY A 141 14.43 12.50 -13.78
CA GLY A 141 15.55 13.08 -13.01
C GLY A 141 15.07 13.80 -11.76
N GLU A 142 14.09 14.70 -11.89
CA GLU A 142 13.54 15.46 -10.77
C GLU A 142 12.78 14.55 -9.79
N ARG A 143 11.93 13.64 -10.29
CA ARG A 143 11.19 12.72 -9.41
C ARG A 143 12.08 11.74 -8.66
N ARG A 144 13.22 11.33 -9.25
CA ARG A 144 14.24 10.52 -8.57
C ARG A 144 14.91 11.30 -7.43
N LYS A 145 15.17 12.60 -7.63
CA LYS A 145 15.70 13.48 -6.57
C LYS A 145 14.68 13.64 -5.45
N ASP A 146 13.41 13.89 -5.78
CA ASP A 146 12.33 13.99 -4.81
C ASP A 146 12.24 12.71 -3.95
N LEU A 147 12.24 11.54 -4.58
CA LEU A 147 12.19 10.25 -3.87
C LEU A 147 13.41 10.05 -2.96
N ARG A 148 14.61 10.36 -3.45
CA ARG A 148 15.84 10.24 -2.66
C ARG A 148 15.85 11.19 -1.46
N GLY A 149 15.38 12.42 -1.64
CA GLY A 149 15.27 13.41 -0.57
C GLY A 149 14.22 13.03 0.48
N LEU A 150 13.16 12.33 0.06
CA LEU A 150 12.12 11.86 0.96
C LEU A 150 12.54 10.61 1.76
N HIS A 151 13.06 9.58 1.09
CA HIS A 151 13.45 8.33 1.73
C HIS A 151 14.53 7.58 0.94
N ALA A 152 15.79 7.68 1.38
CA ALA A 152 16.94 7.10 0.70
C ALA A 152 16.81 5.58 0.48
N GLY A 153 16.38 4.82 1.49
CA GLY A 153 16.22 3.37 1.36
C GLY A 153 15.18 2.94 0.33
N LEU A 154 14.12 3.75 0.13
CA LEU A 154 13.09 3.48 -0.88
C LEU A 154 13.61 3.80 -2.28
N PHE A 155 14.37 4.89 -2.39
CA PHE A 155 15.06 5.26 -3.62
C PHE A 155 16.05 4.18 -4.06
N GLU A 156 16.90 3.66 -3.15
CA GLU A 156 17.86 2.60 -3.47
C GLU A 156 17.15 1.31 -3.89
N ALA A 157 16.08 0.93 -3.20
CA ALA A 157 15.25 -0.22 -3.58
C ALA A 157 14.64 -0.06 -4.97
N TYR A 158 14.16 1.14 -5.31
CA TYR A 158 13.66 1.46 -6.64
C TYR A 158 14.74 1.33 -7.71
N ILE A 159 15.90 1.97 -7.54
CA ILE A 159 17.00 1.93 -8.51
C ILE A 159 17.51 0.51 -8.75
N ARG A 160 17.60 -0.33 -7.72
CA ARG A 160 18.04 -1.73 -7.85
C ARG A 160 17.16 -2.58 -8.78
N THR A 161 15.91 -2.16 -8.99
CA THR A 161 14.93 -2.88 -9.82
C THR A 161 14.74 -2.27 -11.21
N ARG A 162 15.62 -1.35 -11.65
CA ARG A 162 15.53 -0.64 -12.93
C ARG A 162 16.76 -0.81 -13.80
#